data_AF-A0A9X3WTK4-F1
#
_entry.id   AF-A0A9X3WTK4-F1
#
_cell.length_a   1.000
_cell.length_b   1.000
_cell.length_c   1.000
_cell.angle_alpha   90.00
_cell.angle_beta   90.00
_cell.angle_gamma   90.00
#
_symmetry.space_group_name_H-M   'P 1'
#
loop_
_entity.id
_entity.type
_entity.pdbx_description
1 polymer ?
#
loop_
_entity_poly.entity_id
_entity_poly.type
_entity_poly.pdbx_seq_one_letter_code
_entity_poly.pdbx_strand_id
1 'polypeptide(L)' 'MKQYALLRILLAGFFLYVAWPSINGQMTQLSSIFWAGWLVFLLLVVGANFATLLKMTKPPVMEQEKKQPVQVGNN' A
#
# COMPACT_ATOMS: atom_id res chain seq x y z
N MET A 1 -1.54 -4.48 11.22
CA MET A 1 -1.48 -4.19 9.77
C MET A 1 -1.15 -2.73 9.36
N LYS A 2 -1.51 -1.69 10.13
CA LYS A 2 -1.31 -0.27 9.73
C LYS A 2 0.13 0.18 9.45
N GLN A 3 1.11 -0.31 10.23
CA GLN A 3 2.52 0.04 10.06
C GLN A 3 3.06 -0.42 8.69
N TYR A 4 2.57 -1.56 8.19
CA TYR A 4 2.97 -2.08 6.88
C TYR A 4 2.41 -1.26 5.73
N ALA A 5 1.28 -0.57 5.89
CA ALA A 5 0.72 0.26 4.84
C ALA A 5 1.61 1.49 4.55
N LEU A 6 2.12 2.13 5.61
CA LEU A 6 3.13 3.19 5.49
C LEU A 6 4.43 2.67 4.84
N LEU A 7 4.92 1.53 5.30
CA LEU A 7 6.11 0.89 4.73
C LEU A 7 5.93 0.58 3.24
N ARG A 8 4.76 0.09 2.82
CA ARG A 8 4.44 -0.21 1.42
C ARG A 8 4.37 1.04 0.55
N ILE A 9 3.84 2.15 1.06
CA ILE A 9 3.83 3.44 0.36
C ILE A 9 5.26 3.97 0.21
N LEU A 10 6.06 3.89 1.28
CA LEU A 10 7.46 4.30 1.26
C LEU A 10 8.26 3.47 0.23
N LEU A 11 8.02 2.16 0.20
CA LEU A 11 8.63 1.24 -0.77
C LEU A 11 8.21 1.53 -2.21
N ALA A 12 6.93 1.84 -2.45
CA ALA A 12 6.45 2.25 -3.77
C ALA A 12 7.12 3.54 -4.24
N GLY A 13 7.29 4.53 -3.35
CA GLY A 13 8.05 5.75 -3.61
C GLY A 13 9.53 5.48 -3.90
N PHE A 14 10.15 4.55 -3.15
CA PHE A 14 11.52 4.12 -3.39
C PHE A 14 11.69 3.50 -4.79
N PHE A 15 10.79 2.60 -5.21
CA PHE A 15 10.84 2.02 -6.55
C PHE A 15 10.63 3.07 -7.64
N LEU A 16 9.77 4.07 -7.42
CA LEU A 16 9.62 5.18 -8.36
C LEU A 16 10.90 6.00 -8.50
N TYR A 17 11.57 6.31 -7.38
CA TYR A 17 12.84 7.04 -7.39
C TYR A 17 13.93 6.27 -8.16
N VAL A 18 14.04 4.96 -7.92
CA VAL A 18 14.99 4.09 -8.63
C VAL A 18 14.67 3.99 -10.12
N ALA A 19 13.39 3.94 -10.48
CA ALA A 19 12.96 3.86 -11.87
C ALA A 19 13.12 5.21 -12.60
N TRP A 20 13.03 6.34 -11.92
CA TRP A 20 13.08 7.69 -12.49
C TRP A 20 14.21 7.95 -13.50
N PRO A 21 15.49 7.60 -13.26
CA PRO A 21 16.56 7.82 -14.23
C PRO A 21 16.34 7.12 -15.58
N SER A 22 15.58 6.02 -15.61
CA SER A 22 15.28 5.30 -16.85
C SER A 22 14.28 6.03 -17.79
N ILE A 23 13.73 7.16 -17.37
CA ILE A 23 12.90 8.06 -18.20
C ILE A 23 13.75 8.90 -19.17
N ASN A 24 15.02 9.17 -18.85
CA ASN A 24 15.86 10.15 -19.58
C ASN A 24 16.45 9.64 -20.91
N GLY A 25 16.07 8.44 -21.36
CA GLY A 25 16.51 7.88 -22.65
C GLY A 25 15.60 8.29 -23.82
N GLN A 26 15.91 7.81 -25.02
CA GLN A 26 14.98 7.90 -26.14
C GLN A 26 13.74 7.05 -25.82
N MET A 27 12.63 7.71 -25.49
CA MET A 27 11.36 7.03 -25.28
C MET A 27 10.85 6.50 -26.61
N THR A 28 10.93 5.18 -26.79
CA THR A 28 10.21 4.46 -27.83
C THR A 28 8.73 4.38 -27.46
N GLN A 29 7.84 4.21 -28.45
CA GLN A 29 6.40 4.05 -28.21
C GLN A 29 6.09 2.93 -27.19
N LEU A 30 6.87 1.84 -27.21
CA LEU A 30 6.76 0.75 -26.25
C LEU A 30 7.09 1.20 -24.82
N SER A 31 8.16 1.99 -24.65
CA SER A 31 8.54 2.52 -23.34
C SER A 31 7.49 3.49 -22.78
N SER A 32 6.81 4.28 -23.62
CA SER A 32 5.74 5.16 -23.18
C SER A 32 4.54 4.39 -22.63
N ILE A 33 4.15 3.29 -23.29
CA ILE A 33 3.05 2.41 -22.82
C ILE A 33 3.43 1.74 -21.49
N PHE A 34 4.67 1.26 -21.39
CA PHE A 34 5.19 0.67 -20.15
C PHE A 34 5.12 1.67 -19.00
N TRP A 35 5.59 2.90 -19.20
CA TRP A 35 5.57 3.95 -18.18
C TRP A 35 4.16 4.36 -17.78
N ALA A 36 3.23 4.45 -18.74
CA ALA A 36 1.83 4.71 -18.45
C ALA A 36 1.22 3.59 -17.57
N GLY A 37 1.45 2.32 -17.92
CA GLY A 37 1.00 1.17 -17.13
C GLY A 37 1.66 1.14 -15.73
N TRP A 38 2.95 1.45 -15.67
CA TRP A 38 3.71 1.50 -14.42
C TRP A 38 3.16 2.56 -13.45
N LEU A 39 2.85 3.76 -13.96
CA LEU A 39 2.26 4.84 -13.16
C LEU A 39 0.86 4.48 -12.66
N VAL A 40 0.02 3.87 -13.50
CA VAL A 40 -1.31 3.39 -13.09
C VAL A 40 -1.18 2.34 -11.99
N PHE A 41 -0.28 1.37 -12.16
CA PHE A 41 -0.03 0.35 -11.14
C PHE A 41 0.44 0.97 -9.81
N LEU A 42 1.39 1.91 -9.87
CA LEU A 42 1.86 2.62 -8.69
C LEU A 42 0.72 3.36 -7.98
N LEU A 43 -0.16 4.02 -8.73
CA LEU A 43 -1.30 4.74 -8.18
C LEU A 43 -2.29 3.78 -7.49
N LEU A 44 -2.56 2.61 -8.07
CA LEU A 44 -3.37 1.57 -7.43
C LEU A 44 -2.75 1.05 -6.13
N VAL A 45 -1.44 0.79 -6.13
CA VAL A 45 -0.71 0.34 -4.94
C VAL A 45 -0.77 1.40 -3.84
N VAL A 46 -0.48 2.66 -4.17
CA VAL A 46 -0.55 3.78 -3.21
C VAL A 46 -1.97 3.95 -2.70
N GLY A 47 -2.97 3.97 -3.58
CA GLY A 47 -4.38 4.16 -3.26
C GLY A 47 -4.94 3.07 -2.34
N ALA A 48 -4.67 1.80 -2.63
CA ALA A 48 -5.13 0.68 -1.80
C ALA A 48 -4.52 0.70 -0.39
N ASN A 49 -3.23 1.04 -0.27
CA ASN A 49 -2.57 1.16 1.02
C ASN A 49 -3.02 2.42 1.78
N PHE A 50 -3.31 3.52 1.07
CA PHE A 50 -3.85 4.74 1.67
C PHE A 50 -5.28 4.55 2.19
N ALA A 51 -6.15 3.86 1.44
CA ALA A 51 -7.50 3.49 1.88
C ALA A 51 -7.48 2.67 3.19
N THR A 52 -6.49 1.78 3.32
CA THR A 52 -6.25 1.01 4.55
C THR A 52 -5.83 1.90 5.72
N LEU A 53 -5.01 2.93 5.48
CA LEU A 53 -4.62 3.91 6.51
C LEU A 53 -5.81 4.77 6.97
N LEU A 54 -6.67 5.17 6.03
CA LEU A 54 -7.90 5.93 6.28
C LEU A 54 -9.00 5.11 6.98
N LYS A 55 -8.74 3.83 7.32
CA LYS A 55 -9.73 2.91 7.90
C LYS A 55 -11.01 2.78 7.06
N MET A 56 -10.93 3.02 5.74
CA MET A 56 -12.05 2.71 4.84
C MET A 56 -12.32 1.20 4.76
N THR A 57 -11.31 0.39 5.08
CA THR A 57 -11.42 -1.05 5.29
C THR A 57 -11.63 -1.38 6.76
N LYS A 58 -12.73 -2.09 7.06
CA LYS A 58 -12.97 -2.65 8.40
C LYS A 58 -11.89 -3.69 8.72
N PRO A 59 -11.29 -3.68 9.93
CA PRO A 59 -10.35 -4.71 10.31
C PRO A 59 -11.04 -6.08 10.29
N PRO A 60 -10.34 -7.16 9.86
CA PRO A 60 -10.91 -8.49 9.87
C PRO A 60 -11.26 -8.91 11.31
N VAL A 61 -12.36 -9.66 11.45
CA VAL A 61 -12.97 -10.07 12.75
C VAL A 61 -11.95 -10.66 13.73
N MET A 62 -10.91 -11.33 13.22
CA MET A 62 -9.81 -11.93 14.00
C MET A 62 -9.02 -10.92 14.87
N GLU A 63 -8.89 -9.66 14.47
CA GLU A 63 -8.21 -8.61 15.28
C GLU A 63 -9.18 -7.91 16.26
N GLN A 64 -10.49 -8.16 16.17
CA GLN A 64 -11.51 -7.57 17.06
C GLN A 64 -11.73 -8.39 18.34
N GLU A 65 -11.40 -9.69 18.34
CA GLU A 65 -11.69 -10.59 19.48
C GLU A 65 -10.74 -10.42 20.68
N LYS A 66 -9.61 -9.70 20.53
CA LYS A 66 -8.65 -9.51 21.65
C LYS A 66 -9.12 -8.49 22.72
N LYS A 67 -10.38 -8.07 22.69
CA LYS A 67 -10.98 -7.14 23.67
C LYS A 67 -12.18 -7.74 24.42
N GLN A 68 -12.25 -9.05 24.60
CA GLN A 68 -13.03 -9.57 25.72
C GLN A 68 -12.10 -9.63 26.94
N PRO A 69 -12.21 -8.70 27.91
CA PRO A 69 -11.65 -8.97 29.23
C PRO A 69 -12.32 -10.25 29.70
N VAL A 70 -11.54 -11.31 29.88
CA VAL A 70 -11.98 -12.51 30.58
C VAL A 70 -12.49 -12.03 31.93
N GLN A 71 -13.80 -11.95 32.09
CA GLN A 71 -14.41 -11.70 33.38
C GLN A 71 -14.08 -12.91 34.23
N VAL A 72 -13.10 -12.76 35.12
CA VAL A 72 -12.80 -13.73 36.16
C VAL A 72 -14.01 -13.75 37.08
N GLY A 73 -14.89 -14.73 36.88
CA GLY A 73 -15.97 -15.03 37.79
C GLY A 73 -15.36 -15.47 39.12
N ASN A 74 -15.49 -14.62 40.12
CA ASN A 74 -15.18 -14.96 41.51
C ASN A 74 -16.43 -15.64 42.07
N ASN A 75 -16.33 -16.93 42.42
CA ASN A 75 -17.23 -17.65 43.34
C ASN A 75 -16.54 -18.93 43.83
#